data_AF-A0A4P8SL22-F1
#
_entry.id   AF-A0A4P8SL22-F1
#
_cell.length_a   1.000
_cell.length_b   1.000
_cell.length_c   1.000
_cell.angle_alpha   90.00
_cell.angle_beta   90.00
_cell.angle_gamma   90.00
#
_symmetry.space_group_name_H-M   'P 1'
#
loop_
_entity.id
_entity.type
_entity.pdbx_description
1 polymer ?
#
loop_
_entity_poly.entity_id
_entity_poly.type
_entity_poly.pdbx_seq_one_letter_code
_entity_poly.pdbx_strand_id
1 'polypeptide(L)'
;MDIDFGSIGIVAGVGFVAAVGVVLVYTLGLRLLGTGQPVDAAGERTEYRDETPRSGHTPPIALAGAIVCFAVCAGAVLYGIWLTIPQFHQ
;
A
#
# COMPACT_ATOMS: atom_id res chain seq x y z
N MET A 1 17.75 -15.67 32.62
CA MET A 1 17.27 -15.49 31.22
C MET A 1 15.77 -15.36 31.34
N ASP A 2 15.30 -14.14 31.58
CA ASP A 2 13.88 -13.86 31.75
C ASP A 2 13.34 -13.33 30.42
N ILE A 3 12.21 -13.87 29.98
CA ILE A 3 11.55 -13.43 28.75
C ILE A 3 10.80 -12.14 29.07
N ASP A 4 11.24 -11.05 28.46
CA ASP A 4 10.54 -9.77 28.54
C ASP A 4 9.35 -9.78 27.57
N PHE A 5 8.18 -10.20 28.05
CA PHE A 5 6.93 -10.18 27.29
C PHE A 5 6.53 -8.77 26.83
N GLY A 6 7.00 -7.71 27.51
CA GLY A 6 6.78 -6.32 27.10
C GLY A 6 7.49 -6.01 25.78
N SER A 7 8.74 -6.42 25.65
CA SER A 7 9.52 -6.23 24.41
C SER A 7 8.88 -6.95 23.21
N ILE A 8 8.35 -8.16 23.41
CA ILE A 8 7.61 -8.92 22.39
C ILE A 8 6.35 -8.17 21.97
N GLY A 9 5.58 -7.68 22.95
CA GLY A 9 4.36 -6.90 22.70
C GLY A 9 4.62 -5.63 21.89
N ILE A 10 5.73 -4.92 22.16
CA ILE A 10 6.12 -3.72 21.44
C ILE A 10 6.44 -4.02 19.98
N VAL A 11 7.26 -5.03 19.71
CA VAL A 11 7.63 -5.39 18.32
C VAL A 11 6.39 -5.83 17.53
N ALA A 12 5.52 -6.64 18.15
CA ALA A 12 4.26 -7.05 17.55
C ALA A 12 3.35 -5.84 17.23
N GLY A 13 3.20 -4.92 18.18
CA GLY A 13 2.38 -3.72 18.00
C GLY A 13 2.92 -2.78 16.93
N VAL A 14 4.22 -2.47 16.97
CA VAL A 14 4.87 -1.59 15.98
C VAL A 14 4.81 -2.20 14.58
N GLY A 15 5.12 -3.50 14.45
CA GLY A 15 5.05 -4.21 13.17
C GLY A 15 3.63 -4.22 12.59
N PHE A 16 2.62 -4.46 13.44
CA PHE A 16 1.22 -4.43 13.03
C PHE A 16 0.79 -3.04 12.54
N VAL A 17 1.06 -1.98 13.33
CA VAL A 17 0.69 -0.60 12.97
C VAL A 17 1.40 -0.17 11.69
N ALA A 18 2.69 -0.48 11.55
CA ALA A 18 3.45 -0.19 10.35
C ALA A 18 2.85 -0.90 9.12
N ALA A 19 2.54 -2.20 9.24
CA ALA A 19 1.93 -2.97 8.17
C ALA A 19 0.58 -2.38 7.74
N VAL A 20 -0.31 -2.10 8.70
CA VAL A 20 -1.61 -1.46 8.43
C VAL A 20 -1.42 -0.12 7.72
N GLY A 21 -0.51 0.73 8.20
CA GLY A 21 -0.22 2.02 7.60
C GLY A 21 0.20 1.91 6.13
N VAL A 22 1.17 1.04 5.84
CA VAL A 22 1.66 0.81 4.47
C VAL A 22 0.56 0.25 3.57
N VAL A 23 -0.25 -0.69 4.07
CA VAL A 23 -1.39 -1.26 3.32
C VAL A 23 -2.44 -0.20 2.99
N LEU A 24 -2.78 0.68 3.94
CA LEU A 24 -3.73 1.76 3.71
C LEU A 24 -3.22 2.76 2.66
N VAL A 25 -1.95 3.14 2.71
CA VAL A 25 -1.35 4.03 1.70
C VAL A 25 -1.32 3.36 0.32
N TYR A 26 -0.96 2.08 0.25
CA TYR A 26 -0.92 1.32 -1.00
C TYR A 26 -2.32 1.18 -1.62
N THR A 27 -3.31 0.80 -0.82
CA THR A 27 -4.71 0.67 -1.26
C THR A 27 -5.30 2.01 -1.67
N LEU A 28 -4.93 3.12 -1.02
CA LEU A 28 -5.28 4.46 -1.46
C LEU A 28 -4.68 4.77 -2.85
N GLY A 29 -3.42 4.40 -3.10
CA GLY A 29 -2.79 4.54 -4.42
C GLY A 29 -3.53 3.76 -5.52
N LEU A 30 -3.91 2.52 -5.24
CA LEU A 30 -4.73 1.71 -6.15
C LEU A 30 -6.11 2.35 -6.39
N ARG A 31 -6.74 2.87 -5.34
CA ARG A 31 -8.03 3.55 -5.44
C ARG A 31 -7.96 4.80 -6.30
N LEU A 32 -6.89 5.59 -6.19
CA LEU A 32 -6.66 6.76 -7.05
C LEU A 32 -6.50 6.36 -8.50
N LEU A 33 -5.74 5.29 -8.78
CA LEU A 33 -5.56 4.80 -10.15
C LEU A 33 -6.89 4.32 -10.78
N GLY A 34 -7.79 3.80 -9.95
CA GLY A 34 -9.14 3.36 -10.33
C GLY A 34 -10.16 4.47 -10.61
N THR A 35 -9.87 5.73 -10.29
CA THR A 35 -10.84 6.85 -10.40
C THR A 35 -11.39 7.11 -11.80
N GLY A 36 -10.66 6.71 -12.86
CA GLY A 36 -11.10 6.85 -14.25
C GLY A 36 -11.86 5.64 -14.80
N GLN A 37 -11.94 4.54 -14.04
CA GLN A 37 -12.48 3.29 -14.56
C GLN A 37 -14.01 3.31 -14.65
N PRO A 38 -14.59 2.73 -15.72
CA PRO A 38 -16.03 2.57 -15.81
C PRO A 38 -16.53 1.74 -14.62
N VAL A 39 -17.62 2.19 -14.01
CA VAL A 39 -18.29 1.43 -12.95
C VAL A 39 -19.17 0.41 -13.64
N ASP A 40 -18.87 -0.88 -13.47
CA ASP A 40 -19.71 -1.93 -14.03
C ASP A 40 -21.11 -1.86 -13.44
N ALA A 41 -22.14 -1.99 -14.29
CA ALA A 41 -23.53 -1.74 -13.90
C ALA A 41 -24.05 -2.67 -12.77
N ALA A 42 -23.47 -3.86 -12.64
CA ALA A 42 -23.76 -4.81 -11.57
C ALA A 42 -22.76 -4.75 -10.38
N GLY A 43 -21.82 -3.79 -10.40
CA GLY A 43 -20.80 -3.61 -9.37
C GLY A 43 -19.88 -4.83 -9.22
N GLU A 44 -19.40 -5.08 -8.01
CA GLU A 44 -18.44 -6.17 -7.67
C GLU A 44 -18.97 -7.61 -7.91
N ARG A 45 -20.20 -7.76 -8.44
CA ARG A 45 -20.82 -9.05 -8.79
C ARG A 45 -20.73 -9.38 -10.28
N THR A 46 -20.04 -8.58 -11.07
CA THR A 46 -19.88 -8.83 -12.49
C THR A 46 -19.03 -10.07 -12.70
N GLU A 47 -19.55 -11.01 -13.50
CA GLU A 47 -18.74 -12.11 -13.98
C GLU A 47 -17.58 -11.53 -14.81
N TYR A 48 -16.37 -12.10 -14.72
CA TYR A 48 -15.18 -11.60 -15.42
C TYR A 48 -15.41 -11.36 -16.93
N ARG A 49 -16.36 -12.10 -17.54
CA ARG A 49 -16.74 -11.97 -18.95
C ARG A 49 -17.56 -10.70 -19.26
N ASP A 50 -18.27 -10.17 -18.27
CA ASP A 50 -19.15 -9.00 -18.38
C ASP A 50 -18.49 -7.71 -17.85
N GLU A 51 -17.26 -7.77 -17.36
CA GLU A 51 -16.50 -6.57 -17.00
C GLU A 51 -16.29 -5.70 -18.23
N THR A 52 -16.64 -4.42 -18.10
CA THR A 52 -16.40 -3.44 -19.15
C THR A 52 -14.89 -3.29 -19.39
N PRO A 53 -14.43 -3.24 -20.66
CA PRO A 53 -13.01 -3.04 -20.93
C PRO A 53 -12.51 -1.79 -20.22
N ARG A 54 -11.42 -1.96 -19.45
CA ARG A 54 -10.68 -0.91 -18.76
C ARG A 54 -10.16 0.11 -19.79
N SER A 55 -11.01 1.06 -20.14
CA SER A 55 -10.76 2.14 -21.12
C SER A 55 -10.71 3.52 -20.45
N GLY A 56 -10.84 3.53 -19.12
CA GLY A 56 -10.80 4.73 -18.30
C GLY A 56 -9.45 5.41 -18.35
N HIS A 57 -9.40 6.61 -18.93
CA HIS A 57 -8.27 7.52 -18.79
C HIS A 57 -8.21 7.98 -17.32
N THR A 58 -7.24 7.48 -16.55
CA THR A 58 -7.04 7.96 -15.17
C THR A 58 -6.67 9.44 -15.21
N PRO A 59 -7.38 10.32 -14.49
CA PRO A 59 -7.07 11.75 -14.49
C PRO A 59 -5.65 11.98 -13.98
N PRO A 60 -4.90 12.93 -14.58
CA PRO A 60 -3.47 13.11 -14.29
C PRO A 60 -3.19 13.43 -12.82
N ILE A 61 -4.12 14.11 -12.15
CA ILE A 61 -4.02 14.41 -10.72
C ILE A 61 -4.12 13.16 -9.84
N ALA A 62 -4.97 12.20 -10.21
CA ALA A 62 -5.09 10.94 -9.47
C ALA A 62 -3.89 10.03 -9.73
N LEU A 63 -3.36 10.03 -10.96
CA LEU A 63 -2.10 9.36 -11.29
C LEU A 63 -0.94 9.93 -10.44
N ALA A 64 -0.80 11.25 -10.37
CA ALA A 64 0.23 11.88 -9.56
C ALA A 64 0.10 11.48 -8.08
N GLY A 65 -1.11 11.50 -7.53
CA GLY A 65 -1.36 11.05 -6.16
C GLY A 65 -1.04 9.56 -5.94
N ALA A 66 -1.35 8.70 -6.91
CA ALA A 66 -1.01 7.28 -6.86
C ALA A 66 0.51 7.06 -6.86
N ILE A 67 1.24 7.77 -7.72
CA ILE A 67 2.72 7.73 -7.77
C ILE A 67 3.31 8.16 -6.41
N VAL A 68 2.78 9.23 -5.80
CA VAL A 68 3.21 9.67 -4.47
C VAL A 68 2.97 8.57 -3.42
N CYS A 69 1.79 7.94 -3.41
CA CYS A 69 1.51 6.83 -2.48
C CYS A 69 2.49 5.67 -2.66
N PHE A 70 2.76 5.25 -3.90
CA PHE A 70 3.72 4.18 -4.17
C PHE A 70 5.15 4.57 -3.81
N ALA A 71 5.55 5.82 -4.05
CA ALA A 71 6.87 6.33 -3.66
C ALA A 71 7.04 6.33 -2.13
N VAL A 72 5.99 6.70 -1.38
CA VAL A 72 6.00 6.61 0.09
C VAL A 72 6.15 5.16 0.56
N CYS A 73 5.41 4.22 -0.02
CA CYS A 73 5.54 2.79 0.32
C CYS A 73 6.94 2.25 -0.02
N ALA A 74 7.46 2.57 -1.20
CA ALA A 74 8.81 2.19 -1.59
C ALA A 74 9.85 2.78 -0.63
N GLY A 75 9.70 4.05 -0.26
CA GLY A 75 10.54 4.71 0.74
C GLY A 75 10.50 4.01 2.10
N ALA A 76 9.32 3.60 2.57
CA ALA A 76 9.18 2.86 3.82
C ALA A 76 9.91 1.51 3.79
N VAL A 77 9.81 0.76 2.69
CA VAL A 77 10.52 -0.51 2.50
C VAL A 77 12.03 -0.29 2.44
N LEU A 78 12.48 0.67 1.64
CA LEU A 78 13.90 1.00 1.52
C LEU A 78 14.49 1.45 2.86
N TYR A 79 13.73 2.21 3.65
CA TYR A 79 14.14 2.61 4.99
C TYR A 79 14.23 1.42 5.95
N GLY A 80 13.28 0.47 5.89
CA GLY A 80 13.36 -0.77 6.68
C GLY A 80 14.57 -1.62 6.30
N ILE A 81 14.87 -1.74 5.01
CA ILE A 81 16.08 -2.42 4.51
C ILE A 81 17.34 -1.71 5.02
N TRP A 82 17.37 -0.37 4.93
CA TRP A 82 18.47 0.44 5.41
C TRP A 82 18.75 0.17 6.90
N LEU A 83 17.74 0.20 7.76
CA LEU A 83 17.88 -0.10 9.20
C LEU A 83 18.33 -1.53 9.53
N THR A 84 18.03 -2.50 8.65
CA THR A 84 18.34 -3.91 8.89
C THR A 84 19.79 -4.24 8.52
N ILE A 85 20.36 -3.53 7.55
CA ILE A 85 21.68 -3.81 7.00
C ILE A 85 22.72 -2.85 7.59
N PRO A 86 23.57 -3.31 8.54
CA PRO A 86 24.49 -2.44 9.27
C PRO A 86 25.48 -1.70 8.38
N GLN A 87 25.82 -2.24 7.21
CA GLN A 87 26.76 -1.65 6.25
C GLN A 87 26.27 -0.34 5.61
N PHE A 88 24.96 -0.06 5.64
CA PHE A 88 24.41 1.16 5.03
C PHE A 88 24.37 2.36 5.98
N HIS A 89 24.71 2.16 7.25
CA HIS A 89 24.70 3.17 8.30
C HIS A 89 25.97 3.15 9.18
N GLN A 90 27.10 2.75 8.57
CA GLN A 90 28.46 2.91 9.11
C GLN A 90 29.06 4.22 8.63
#